data_AF-F4KMM9-F1
#
_entry.id   AF-F4KMM9-F1
#
_cell.length_a   1.000
_cell.length_b   1.000
_cell.length_c   1.000
_cell.angle_alpha   90.00
_cell.angle_beta   90.00
_cell.angle_gamma   90.00
#
_symmetry.space_group_name_H-M   'P 1'
#
loop_
_entity.id
_entity.type
_entity.pdbx_description
1 polymer ?
#
loop_
_entity_poly.entity_id
_entity_poly.type
_entity_poly.pdbx_seq_one_letter_code
_entity_poly.pdbx_strand_id
1 'polypeptide(L)'
;MKRTEQFIRTIAEYPNGRVMTDPLFAPNLQKPHKNIEECILYILSEVQRSACNGFADEEIYSMAVHYYDEDDVEEDKERIKELQMKNLITFNRELRWL
;
A
#
# COMPACT_ATOMS: atom_id res chain seq x y z
N MET A 1 -7.16 -4.17 -11.25
CA MET A 1 -5.76 -4.44 -11.66
C MET A 1 -5.19 -5.51 -10.74
N LYS A 2 -4.52 -6.54 -11.26
CA LYS A 2 -3.81 -7.51 -10.42
C LYS A 2 -2.48 -6.90 -9.98
N ARG A 3 -2.15 -7.00 -8.69
CA ARG A 3 -0.82 -6.65 -8.17
C ARG A 3 0.19 -7.60 -8.83
N THR A 4 1.23 -7.07 -9.47
CA THR A 4 2.36 -7.88 -9.95
C THR A 4 3.30 -8.18 -8.79
N GLU A 5 3.82 -9.40 -8.73
CA GLU A 5 4.82 -9.81 -7.71
C GLU A 5 6.03 -8.85 -7.70
N GLN A 6 6.43 -8.37 -8.88
CA GLN A 6 7.49 -7.38 -9.03
C GLN A 6 7.17 -6.06 -8.33
N PHE A 7 5.92 -5.60 -8.39
CA PHE A 7 5.50 -4.38 -7.70
C PHE A 7 5.55 -4.58 -6.18
N ILE A 8 5.00 -5.70 -5.69
CA ILE A 8 5.04 -6.03 -4.25
C ILE A 8 6.48 -6.06 -3.73
N ARG A 9 7.38 -6.72 -4.47
CA ARG A 9 8.79 -6.81 -4.09
C ARG A 9 9.46 -5.44 -4.06
N THR A 10 9.24 -4.62 -5.08
CA THR A 10 9.84 -3.28 -5.18
C THR A 10 9.42 -2.38 -4.01
N ILE A 11 8.14 -2.41 -3.64
CA ILE A 11 7.63 -1.65 -2.49
C ILE A 11 8.13 -2.21 -1.15
N ALA A 12 8.40 -3.52 -1.06
CA ALA A 12 8.95 -4.11 0.16
C ALA A 12 10.45 -3.82 0.33
N GLU A 13 11.23 -3.82 -0.75
CA GLU A 13 12.69 -3.63 -0.70
C GLU A 13 13.05 -2.22 -0.20
N TYR A 14 12.27 -1.19 -0.58
CA TYR A 14 12.59 0.19 -0.26
C TYR A 14 12.53 0.51 1.27
N PRO A 15 11.44 0.24 2.00
CA PRO A 15 11.38 0.42 3.45
C PRO A 15 12.44 -0.41 4.19
N ASN A 16 12.73 -1.63 3.72
CA ASN A 16 13.78 -2.47 4.30
C ASN A 16 15.19 -1.86 4.12
N GLY A 17 15.47 -1.29 2.95
CA GLY A 17 16.70 -0.52 2.72
C GLY A 17 16.77 0.74 3.59
N ARG A 18 15.62 1.39 3.83
CA ARG A 18 15.55 2.57 4.70
C ARG A 18 15.91 2.24 6.15
N VAL A 19 15.50 1.10 6.69
CA VAL A 19 15.92 0.66 8.04
C VAL A 19 17.44 0.58 8.20
N MET A 20 18.18 0.28 7.14
CA MET A 20 19.65 0.20 7.17
C MET A 20 20.32 1.58 7.21
N THR A 21 19.63 2.61 6.72
CA THR A 21 20.15 4.00 6.62
C THR A 21 19.58 4.92 7.69
N ASP A 22 18.38 4.62 8.18
CA ASP A 22 17.64 5.33 9.21
C ASP A 22 17.14 4.33 10.28
N PRO A 23 17.94 4.10 11.34
CA PRO A 23 17.56 3.20 12.42
C PRO A 23 16.31 3.64 13.19
N LEU A 24 15.93 4.92 13.14
CA LEU A 24 14.71 5.43 13.78
C LEU A 24 13.44 5.00 13.06
N PHE A 25 13.56 4.58 11.79
CA PHE A 25 12.46 4.03 11.01
C PHE A 25 12.17 2.54 11.35
N ALA A 26 13.13 1.82 11.93
CA ALA A 26 12.98 0.39 12.24
C ALA A 26 11.76 0.05 13.11
N PRO A 27 11.46 0.79 14.19
CA PRO A 27 10.26 0.55 15.01
C PRO A 27 8.96 0.75 14.23
N ASN A 28 8.93 1.69 13.29
CA ASN A 28 7.76 2.00 12.47
C ASN A 28 7.42 0.86 11.50
N LEU A 29 8.44 0.23 10.91
CA LEU A 29 8.27 -0.94 10.05
C LEU A 29 7.80 -2.18 10.84
N GLN A 30 8.08 -2.26 12.15
CA GLN A 30 7.71 -3.38 13.02
C GLN A 30 6.35 -3.20 13.73
N LYS A 31 5.62 -2.11 13.49
CA LYS A 31 4.29 -1.88 14.07
C LYS A 31 3.35 -3.04 13.69
N PRO A 32 2.68 -3.71 14.66
CA PRO A 32 1.91 -4.93 14.40
C PRO A 32 0.68 -4.73 13.49
N HIS A 33 0.21 -3.49 13.34
CA HIS A 33 -0.89 -3.10 12.47
C HIS A 33 -0.43 -2.55 11.11
N LYS A 34 0.88 -2.57 10.83
CA LYS A 34 1.43 -2.14 9.53
C LYS A 34 1.94 -3.37 8.78
N ASN A 35 1.52 -3.55 7.53
CA ASN A 35 1.98 -4.63 6.66
C ASN A 35 2.07 -4.15 5.21
N ILE A 36 2.80 -4.92 4.40
CA ILE A 36 3.05 -4.57 3.00
C ILE A 36 1.78 -4.57 2.15
N GLU A 37 0.79 -5.39 2.48
CA GLU A 37 -0.44 -5.49 1.69
C GLU A 37 -1.29 -4.23 1.83
N GLU A 38 -1.44 -3.72 3.05
CA GLU A 38 -2.14 -2.47 3.35
C GLU A 38 -1.35 -1.25 2.88
N CYS A 39 -0.01 -1.27 2.97
CA CYS A 39 0.84 -0.24 2.37
C CYS A 39 0.57 -0.11 0.86
N ILE A 40 0.49 -1.24 0.14
CA ILE A 40 0.16 -1.24 -1.28
C ILE A 40 -1.26 -0.74 -1.54
N LEU A 41 -2.23 -1.12 -0.70
CA LEU A 41 -3.60 -0.63 -0.83
C LEU A 41 -3.70 0.87 -0.58
N TYR A 42 -2.93 1.40 0.37
CA TYR A 42 -2.79 2.83 0.61
C TYR A 42 -2.23 3.57 -0.61
N ILE A 43 -1.12 3.08 -1.18
CA ILE A 43 -0.54 3.66 -2.39
C ILE A 43 -1.56 3.68 -3.54
N LEU A 44 -2.30 2.57 -3.72
CA LEU A 44 -3.33 2.48 -4.76
C LEU A 44 -4.52 3.42 -4.49
N SER A 45 -4.90 3.66 -3.23
CA SER A 45 -5.99 4.57 -2.88
C SER A 45 -5.62 6.01 -3.22
N GLU A 46 -4.38 6.40 -2.94
CA GLU A 46 -3.85 7.72 -3.27
C GLU A 46 -3.69 7.90 -4.78
N VAL A 47 -3.26 6.87 -5.50
CA VAL A 47 -3.21 6.91 -6.98
C VAL A 47 -4.60 7.13 -7.55
N GLN A 48 -5.61 6.38 -7.07
CA GLN A 48 -7.00 6.59 -7.48
C GLN A 48 -7.51 7.99 -7.15
N ARG A 49 -7.15 8.54 -5.99
CA ARG A 49 -7.54 9.89 -5.54
C ARG A 49 -6.95 10.97 -6.42
N SER A 50 -5.68 10.83 -6.79
CA SER A 50 -4.98 11.83 -7.60
C SER A 50 -5.53 11.99 -9.01
N ALA A 51 -6.29 10.99 -9.49
CA ALA A 51 -6.69 10.85 -10.88
C ALA A 51 -5.51 10.85 -11.88
N CYS A 52 -4.29 10.65 -11.40
CA CYS A 52 -3.09 10.48 -12.22
C CYS A 52 -2.91 9.02 -12.62
N ASN A 53 -2.46 8.80 -13.86
CA ASN A 53 -2.26 7.45 -14.41
C ASN A 53 -0.97 6.77 -13.93
N GLY A 54 -0.16 7.45 -13.12
CA GLY A 54 1.10 6.93 -12.61
C GLY A 54 1.84 8.00 -11.79
N PHE A 55 2.79 7.53 -11.00
CA PHE A 55 3.71 8.32 -10.18
C PHE A 55 5.12 7.85 -10.47
N ALA A 56 6.11 8.73 -10.23
CA ALA A 56 7.50 8.32 -10.25
C ALA A 56 7.80 7.36 -9.08
N ASP A 57 8.84 6.55 -9.22
CA ASP A 57 9.23 5.57 -8.19
C ASP A 57 9.50 6.27 -6.85
N GLU A 58 10.13 7.44 -6.87
CA GLU A 58 10.41 8.25 -5.67
C GLU A 58 9.15 8.69 -4.93
N GLU A 59 8.09 9.04 -5.66
CA GLU A 59 6.81 9.44 -5.08
C GLU A 59 6.15 8.24 -4.41
N ILE A 60 6.13 7.10 -5.10
CA ILE A 60 5.61 5.84 -4.57
C ILE A 60 6.37 5.40 -3.31
N TYR A 61 7.69 5.55 -3.31
CA TYR A 61 8.55 5.27 -2.16
C TYR A 61 8.28 6.22 -1.00
N SER A 62 8.04 7.51 -1.27
CA SER A 62 7.65 8.49 -0.27
C SER A 62 6.32 8.10 0.39
N MET A 63 5.35 7.63 -0.40
CA MET A 63 4.05 7.17 0.10
C MET A 63 4.18 5.90 0.95
N ALA A 64 5.07 4.98 0.56
CA ALA A 64 5.34 3.77 1.35
C ALA A 64 5.95 4.12 2.71
N VAL A 65 6.89 5.07 2.77
CA VAL A 65 7.46 5.53 4.04
C VAL A 65 6.39 6.19 4.90
N HIS A 66 5.63 7.11 4.32
CA HIS A 66 4.56 7.83 5.01
C HIS A 66 3.57 6.87 5.65
N TYR A 67 3.21 5.80 4.94
CA TYR A 67 2.37 4.75 5.50
C TYR A 67 2.93 4.12 6.78
N TYR A 68 4.24 3.89 6.88
CA TYR A 68 4.85 3.29 8.08
C TYR A 68 5.15 4.33 9.18
N ASP A 69 5.58 5.53 8.79
CA ASP A 69 5.92 6.61 9.73
C ASP A 69 4.69 7.17 10.43
N GLU A 70 3.61 7.43 9.70
CA GLU A 70 2.41 8.02 10.28
C GLU A 70 1.55 7.00 11.02
N ASP A 71 0.98 7.46 12.13
CA ASP A 71 -0.05 6.70 12.83
C ASP A 71 -1.32 6.70 11.99
N ASP A 72 -1.99 5.53 11.94
CA ASP A 72 -3.14 5.34 11.06
C ASP A 72 -4.22 6.41 11.25
N VAL A 73 -4.51 7.13 10.18
CA VAL A 73 -5.68 8.01 10.11
C VAL A 73 -6.93 7.17 9.82
N GLU A 74 -8.05 7.47 10.48
CA GLU A 74 -9.30 6.70 10.30
C GLU A 74 -9.76 6.69 8.83
N GLU A 75 -9.55 7.80 8.11
CA GLU A 75 -9.86 7.92 6.68
C GLU A 75 -9.08 6.92 5.81
N ASP A 76 -7.80 6.69 6.09
CA ASP A 76 -6.98 5.73 5.35
C ASP A 76 -7.50 4.30 5.54
N LYS A 77 -7.89 3.98 6.77
CA LYS A 77 -8.47 2.68 7.13
C LYS A 77 -9.80 2.43 6.42
N GLU A 78 -10.69 3.40 6.39
CA GLU A 78 -11.97 3.28 5.68
C GLU A 78 -11.75 3.05 4.19
N ARG A 79 -10.85 3.82 3.56
CA ARG A 79 -10.52 3.65 2.14
C ARG A 79 -9.91 2.31 1.81
N ILE A 80 -8.98 1.81 2.65
CA ILE A 80 -8.39 0.48 2.49
C ILE A 80 -9.49 -0.60 2.55
N LYS A 81 -10.41 -0.52 3.53
CA LYS A 81 -11.55 -1.45 3.65
C LYS A 81 -12.44 -1.42 2.40
N GLU A 82 -12.73 -0.24 1.86
CA GLU A 82 -13.52 -0.11 0.63
C GLU A 82 -12.84 -0.79 -0.57
N LEU A 83 -11.53 -0.62 -0.73
CA LEU A 83 -10.77 -1.24 -1.83
C LEU A 83 -10.73 -2.77 -1.70
N GLN A 84 -10.57 -3.28 -0.49
CA GLN A 84 -10.65 -4.72 -0.21
C GLN A 84 -12.04 -5.27 -0.57
N MET A 85 -13.10 -4.56 -0.18
CA MET A 85 -14.48 -4.93 -0.51
C MET A 85 -14.74 -4.92 -2.03
N LYS A 86 -14.29 -3.87 -2.74
CA LYS A 86 -14.40 -3.78 -4.20
C LYS A 86 -13.68 -4.94 -4.91
N ASN A 87 -12.49 -5.33 -4.43
CA ASN A 87 -11.77 -6.49 -4.96
C ASN A 87 -12.54 -7.80 -4.75
N LEU A 88 -13.11 -8.02 -3.56
CA LEU A 88 -13.93 -9.20 -3.26
C LEU A 88 -15.19 -9.28 -4.12
N ILE A 89 -15.91 -8.17 -4.28
CA ILE A 89 -17.13 -8.10 -5.10
C ILE A 89 -16.79 -8.37 -6.58
N THR A 90 -15.71 -7.77 -7.09
CA THR A 90 -15.27 -7.97 -8.47
C THR A 90 -14.92 -9.44 -8.72
N PHE A 91 -14.14 -10.05 -7.83
CA PHE A 91 -13.78 -11.46 -7.91
C PHE A 91 -15.01 -12.39 -7.86
N ASN A 92 -15.96 -12.15 -6.95
CA ASN A 92 -17.19 -12.93 -6.87
C ASN A 92 -18.08 -12.77 -8.10
N ARG A 93 -18.11 -11.57 -8.71
CA ARG A 93 -18.89 -11.33 -9.93
C ARG A 93 -18.31 -12.07 -11.13
N GLU A 94 -16.98 -12.21 -11.21
CA GLU A 94 -16.31 -13.02 -12.23
C GLU A 94 -16.58 -14.52 -12.05
N LEU A 95 -16.61 -15.01 -10.81
CA LEU A 95 -16.94 -16.41 -10.51
C LEU A 95 -18.42 -16.76 -10.70
N ARG A 96 -19.34 -15.78 -10.64
CA ARG A 96 -20.79 -16.00 -10.81
C ARG A 96 -21.19 -16.43 -12.23
N TRP A 97 -20.26 -16.33 -13.18
CA TRP A 97 -20.44 -16.72 -14.59
C TRP A 97 -19.67 -18.01 -14.97
N LEU A 98 -19.07 -18.70 -14.00
CA LEU A 98 -18.49 -20.03 -14.13
C LEU A 98 -19.43 -21.07 -13.50
#